data_AF-A0A6P7X2Q4-F1
#
_entry.id   AF-A0A6P7X2Q4-F1
#
_cell.length_a   1.000
_cell.length_b   1.000
_cell.length_c   1.000
_cell.angle_alpha   90.00
_cell.angle_beta   90.00
_cell.angle_gamma   90.00
#
_symmetry.space_group_name_H-M   'P 1'
#
loop_
_entity.id
_entity.type
_entity.pdbx_description
1 polymer ?
#
loop_
_entity_poly.entity_id
_entity_poly.type
_entity_poly.pdbx_seq_one_letter_code
_entity_poly.pdbx_strand_id
1 'polypeptide(L)'
;MLFIIAVTSARKVFLTKSERYSQESRILLVEVKTFEVSPNIASSRYRHFRALDEHRLRLGKSIWGPVDSPLRCHRGFTGRLHNSAPVGCGGKTSQSDWLQTIRHYPAPWAELATESIIFTVPSESVRTIENPAVLLSFWDKAMRAICKLAATPAPLQRKERIIADVQISAGWMHAGYPIMCHLGSVKEMLDLEHIKAKGTWGLTHELGHNQQRSGWDFHPHTSEATCNLWAVYVHEEVLGIPRHKAHNDLQPKQRVKKIEQYVRNGAKLEEWKIWTCLETYLQLQEGFGWKPFIQLFSDYQKMTKISKDNSDKMNLWAKLFSEQVKRNLAPFFQAWGWPITDKVSQELSSFPEWKENPMKEWKENPVKEYMPAQLCARKIESDTGTCRRE
;
A
#
# COMPACT_ATOMS: atom_id res chain seq x y z
N MET A 1 -17.70 -15.82 9.27
CA MET A 1 -16.60 -16.74 8.93
C MET A 1 -15.37 -16.20 9.67
N LEU A 2 -14.97 -16.74 10.83
CA LEU A 2 -13.86 -16.14 11.60
C LEU A 2 -12.50 -16.43 10.94
N PHE A 3 -11.58 -15.47 10.97
CA PHE A 3 -10.17 -15.65 10.58
C PHE A 3 -9.28 -15.57 11.82
N ILE A 4 -8.35 -16.51 11.98
CA ILE A 4 -7.29 -16.44 12.98
C ILE A 4 -5.96 -16.46 12.23
N ILE A 5 -5.10 -15.46 12.47
CA ILE A 5 -3.73 -15.39 11.94
C ILE A 5 -2.79 -15.80 13.08
N ALA A 6 -2.00 -16.87 12.91
CA ALA A 6 -1.04 -17.32 13.93
C ALA A 6 0.14 -18.11 13.32
N VAL A 7 1.31 -17.98 13.94
CA VAL A 7 2.59 -18.65 13.62
C VAL A 7 2.79 -19.85 14.57
N THR A 8 3.30 -20.99 14.07
CA THR A 8 3.38 -22.26 14.83
C THR A 8 4.82 -22.66 15.19
N SER A 9 4.99 -23.23 16.38
CA SER A 9 6.16 -23.99 16.84
C SER A 9 5.66 -25.20 17.65
N ALA A 10 6.16 -26.40 17.38
CA ALA A 10 5.60 -27.66 17.86
C ALA A 10 6.41 -28.31 19.00
N ARG A 11 5.72 -28.91 20.00
CA ARG A 11 6.23 -30.04 20.81
C ARG A 11 5.10 -31.01 21.18
N LYS A 12 5.39 -32.32 21.07
CA LYS A 12 4.53 -33.48 21.41
C LYS A 12 4.52 -33.74 22.92
N VAL A 13 3.36 -34.10 23.51
CA VAL A 13 3.27 -34.89 24.76
C VAL A 13 2.02 -35.80 24.75
N PHE A 14 2.14 -36.97 25.38
CA PHE A 14 1.34 -38.20 25.33
C PHE A 14 -0.05 -38.17 25.99
N LEU A 15 -0.92 -39.09 25.54
CA LEU A 15 -2.23 -39.45 26.10
C LEU A 15 -2.10 -40.51 27.21
N THR A 16 -2.94 -40.40 28.25
CA THR A 16 -3.42 -41.55 29.02
C THR A 16 -4.94 -41.54 29.05
N LYS A 17 -5.53 -42.73 28.89
CA LYS A 17 -6.97 -42.99 28.81
C LYS A 17 -7.44 -43.46 30.19
N SER A 18 -8.52 -42.90 30.73
CA SER A 18 -9.33 -43.59 31.72
C SER A 18 -10.81 -43.32 31.47
N GLU A 19 -11.53 -44.38 31.09
CA GLU A 19 -12.98 -44.42 31.04
C GLU A 19 -13.52 -44.75 32.44
N ARG A 20 -14.46 -43.95 32.93
CA ARG A 20 -15.57 -44.45 33.75
C ARG A 20 -16.86 -43.74 33.36
N TYR A 21 -17.81 -44.56 32.94
CA TYR A 21 -19.21 -44.22 32.79
C TYR A 21 -19.89 -44.25 34.17
N SER A 22 -20.72 -43.24 34.49
CA SER A 22 -22.00 -43.51 35.15
C SER A 22 -23.05 -42.48 34.75
N GLN A 23 -24.15 -43.05 34.26
CA GLN A 23 -25.49 -42.55 34.01
C GLN A 23 -25.86 -41.19 34.62
N GLU A 24 -26.02 -40.18 33.76
CA GLU A 24 -27.26 -39.43 33.56
C GLU A 24 -27.02 -38.44 32.41
N SER A 25 -28.05 -38.22 31.59
CA SER A 25 -28.10 -37.37 30.38
C SER A 25 -27.36 -37.90 29.12
N ARG A 26 -28.14 -37.98 28.03
CA ARG A 26 -27.75 -38.42 26.69
C ARG A 26 -26.75 -37.44 26.07
N ILE A 27 -25.50 -37.85 25.88
CA ILE A 27 -24.59 -37.21 24.93
C ILE A 27 -23.89 -38.31 24.13
N LEU A 28 -24.22 -38.39 22.84
CA LEU A 28 -23.43 -39.13 21.86
C LEU A 28 -22.12 -38.34 21.64
N LEU A 29 -21.01 -38.94 22.05
CA LEU A 29 -19.68 -38.53 21.63
C LEU A 29 -19.56 -38.77 20.13
N VAL A 30 -19.42 -37.70 19.35
CA VAL A 30 -18.95 -37.80 17.96
C VAL A 30 -17.58 -37.15 17.91
N GLU A 31 -16.57 -38.01 17.83
CA GLU A 31 -15.19 -37.67 17.51
C GLU A 31 -15.12 -37.36 16.00
N VAL A 32 -14.61 -36.18 15.63
CA VAL A 32 -14.21 -35.90 14.24
C VAL A 32 -12.69 -35.70 14.23
N LYS A 33 -12.00 -36.67 13.64
CA LYS A 33 -10.55 -36.68 13.45
C LYS A 33 -10.13 -35.68 12.35
N THR A 34 -9.17 -34.86 12.71
CA THR A 34 -8.08 -34.23 11.94
C THR A 34 -8.15 -34.19 10.40
N PHE A 35 -7.87 -33.01 9.83
CA PHE A 35 -7.24 -32.88 8.52
C PHE A 35 -5.78 -32.45 8.69
N GLU A 36 -4.89 -33.10 7.95
CA GLU A 36 -3.49 -32.72 7.80
C GLU A 36 -3.36 -31.30 7.22
N VAL A 37 -2.43 -30.52 7.75
CA VAL A 37 -1.98 -29.26 7.13
C VAL A 37 -0.46 -29.25 7.14
N SER A 38 0.13 -29.19 5.94
CA SER A 38 1.56 -29.13 5.64
C SER A 38 2.26 -27.91 6.31
N PRO A 39 3.60 -27.91 6.45
CA PRO A 39 4.34 -26.96 7.30
C PRO A 39 4.57 -25.59 6.64
N ASN A 40 3.54 -24.98 6.07
CA ASN A 40 3.55 -23.60 5.58
C ASN A 40 2.52 -22.77 6.36
N ILE A 41 2.86 -21.49 6.61
CA ILE A 41 2.11 -20.49 7.40
C ILE A 41 0.59 -20.67 7.23
N ALA A 42 -0.10 -21.05 8.30
CA ALA A 42 -1.53 -21.37 8.26
C ALA A 42 -2.35 -20.41 9.12
N SER A 43 -3.03 -19.45 8.49
CA SER A 43 -4.21 -18.84 9.11
C SER A 43 -5.25 -19.94 9.35
N SER A 44 -5.69 -20.14 10.59
CA SER A 44 -6.71 -21.14 10.90
C SER A 44 -8.10 -20.51 10.85
N ARG A 45 -9.03 -21.12 10.09
CA ARG A 45 -10.41 -20.64 9.97
C ARG A 45 -11.33 -21.46 10.85
N TYR A 46 -12.09 -20.78 11.71
CA TYR A 46 -13.08 -21.42 12.57
C TYR A 46 -14.49 -20.99 12.14
N ARG A 47 -15.40 -21.97 12.00
CA ARG A 47 -16.82 -21.70 11.79
C ARG A 47 -17.52 -21.65 13.15
N HIS A 48 -18.25 -20.58 13.39
CA HIS A 48 -19.17 -20.48 14.52
C HIS A 48 -20.57 -20.91 14.05
N PHE A 49 -21.18 -21.86 14.75
CA PHE A 49 -22.55 -22.30 14.53
C PHE A 49 -23.46 -21.69 15.58
N ARG A 50 -24.63 -21.19 15.16
CA ARG A 50 -25.64 -20.62 16.06
C ARG A 50 -26.33 -21.76 16.81
N ALA A 51 -26.18 -21.80 18.14
CA ALA A 51 -27.04 -22.57 19.03
C ALA A 51 -27.32 -21.70 20.26
N LEU A 52 -28.51 -21.85 20.84
CA LEU A 52 -29.10 -20.98 21.87
C LEU A 52 -28.42 -21.04 23.25
N ASP A 53 -27.32 -21.78 23.41
CA ASP A 53 -26.63 -21.97 24.70
C ASP A 53 -25.13 -21.68 24.62
N GLU A 54 -24.58 -21.17 25.74
CA GLU A 54 -23.18 -20.79 25.91
C GLU A 54 -22.21 -21.94 25.58
N HIS A 55 -21.70 -21.97 24.35
CA HIS A 55 -20.58 -22.85 24.00
C HIS A 55 -19.23 -22.16 24.18
N ARG A 56 -18.37 -22.72 25.04
CA ARG A 56 -16.91 -22.50 24.98
C ARG A 56 -16.38 -23.08 23.68
N LEU A 57 -15.98 -22.22 22.74
CA LEU A 57 -15.20 -22.63 21.58
C LEU A 57 -13.79 -23.01 22.07
N ARG A 58 -13.50 -24.29 22.27
CA ARG A 58 -12.12 -24.76 22.50
C ARG A 58 -11.39 -24.82 21.16
N LEU A 59 -10.52 -23.85 20.93
CA LEU A 59 -9.56 -23.91 19.82
C LEU A 59 -8.53 -25.01 20.15
N GLY A 60 -8.66 -26.19 19.52
CA GLY A 60 -7.88 -27.39 19.83
C GLY A 60 -6.42 -27.40 19.36
N LYS A 61 -5.70 -26.28 19.43
CA LYS A 61 -4.26 -26.17 19.16
C LYS A 61 -3.67 -25.06 20.05
N SER A 62 -2.41 -25.21 20.45
CA SER A 62 -1.61 -24.15 21.08
C SER A 62 -1.37 -23.02 20.07
N ILE A 63 -2.36 -22.15 19.92
CA ILE A 63 -2.39 -21.01 19.01
C ILE A 63 -2.25 -19.75 19.86
N TRP A 64 -1.24 -18.94 19.58
CA TRP A 64 -1.05 -17.62 20.16
C TRP A 64 -1.18 -16.58 19.05
N GLY A 65 -2.07 -15.60 19.22
CA GLY A 65 -2.31 -14.54 18.24
C GLY A 65 -3.64 -13.81 18.48
N PRO A 66 -3.83 -12.61 17.90
CA PRO A 66 -5.09 -11.88 17.99
C PRO A 66 -6.23 -12.65 17.31
N VAL A 67 -7.45 -12.50 17.84
CA VAL A 67 -8.67 -13.13 17.31
C VAL A 67 -9.53 -12.07 16.63
N ASP A 68 -9.69 -12.19 15.32
CA ASP A 68 -10.47 -11.27 14.50
C ASP A 68 -11.86 -11.83 14.15
N SER A 69 -12.87 -10.96 14.13
CA SER A 69 -14.22 -11.28 13.67
C SER A 69 -14.62 -10.43 12.46
N PRO A 70 -14.70 -10.99 11.24
CA PRO A 70 -15.17 -10.28 10.05
C PRO A 70 -16.71 -10.34 10.01
N LEU A 71 -17.38 -9.61 10.88
CA LEU A 71 -18.83 -9.51 10.81
C LEU A 71 -19.22 -8.63 9.62
N ARG A 72 -19.96 -9.22 8.66
CA ARG A 72 -20.67 -8.52 7.58
C ARG A 72 -22.15 -8.26 7.91
N CYS A 73 -22.55 -8.29 9.18
CA CYS A 73 -23.98 -8.31 9.53
C CYS A 73 -24.33 -7.38 10.71
N HIS A 74 -25.47 -6.70 10.60
CA HIS A 74 -26.09 -5.74 11.54
C HIS A 74 -26.51 -6.34 12.90
N ARG A 75 -25.88 -7.41 13.38
CA ARG A 75 -26.20 -8.01 14.68
C ARG A 75 -24.92 -8.17 15.49
N GLY A 76 -24.90 -7.53 16.66
CA GLY A 76 -23.80 -7.63 17.62
C GLY A 76 -23.54 -9.08 18.02
N PHE A 77 -22.26 -9.39 18.20
CA PHE A 77 -21.79 -10.64 18.78
C PHE A 77 -21.06 -10.30 20.07
N THR A 78 -21.39 -10.98 21.16
CA THR A 78 -20.68 -10.89 22.44
C THR A 78 -19.91 -12.19 22.66
N GLY A 79 -18.60 -12.08 22.91
CA GLY A 79 -17.73 -13.19 23.24
C GLY A 79 -16.68 -12.75 24.25
N ARG A 80 -16.28 -13.64 25.16
CA ARG A 80 -15.23 -13.37 26.15
C ARG A 80 -13.93 -14.04 25.71
N LEU A 81 -12.91 -13.24 25.43
CA LEU A 81 -11.54 -13.72 25.19
C LEU A 81 -10.76 -13.76 26.51
N HIS A 82 -9.83 -14.70 26.65
CA HIS A 82 -8.89 -14.73 27.75
C HIS A 82 -7.67 -13.88 27.36
N ASN A 83 -7.39 -12.84 28.16
CA ASN A 83 -6.37 -11.79 27.97
C ASN A 83 -6.74 -10.69 26.96
N SER A 84 -6.82 -9.46 27.45
CA SER A 84 -6.99 -8.26 26.62
C SER A 84 -5.72 -7.95 25.83
N ALA A 85 -5.88 -7.39 24.64
CA ALA A 85 -4.79 -6.84 23.84
C ALA A 85 -4.87 -5.31 23.79
N PRO A 86 -3.74 -4.59 23.71
CA PRO A 86 -3.78 -3.15 23.48
C PRO A 86 -4.44 -2.85 22.12
N VAL A 87 -5.55 -2.09 22.14
CA VAL A 87 -6.28 -1.71 20.93
C VAL A 87 -6.53 -0.20 20.94
N GLY A 88 -5.89 0.52 20.02
CA GLY A 88 -6.09 1.95 19.81
C GLY A 88 -6.88 2.21 18.52
N CYS A 89 -8.06 2.82 18.63
CA CYS A 89 -8.90 3.17 17.49
C CYS A 89 -9.02 4.70 17.36
N GLY A 90 -8.76 5.23 16.16
CA GLY A 90 -8.88 6.66 15.87
C GLY A 90 -10.28 7.18 16.22
N GLY A 91 -10.35 8.29 16.97
CA GLY A 91 -11.60 8.92 17.39
C GLY A 91 -12.46 8.12 18.38
N LYS A 92 -12.03 6.93 18.83
CA LYS A 92 -12.80 6.08 19.76
C LYS A 92 -12.07 5.80 21.06
N THR A 93 -10.75 5.60 21.02
CA THR A 93 -9.97 5.32 22.22
C THR A 93 -9.67 6.63 22.95
N SER A 94 -10.10 6.74 24.21
CA SER A 94 -9.74 7.86 25.08
C SER A 94 -8.24 7.84 25.37
N GLN A 95 -7.61 9.03 25.39
CA GLN A 95 -6.20 9.16 25.76
C GLN A 95 -5.95 8.74 27.22
N SER A 96 -6.88 9.04 28.14
CA SER A 96 -6.77 8.63 29.55
C SER A 96 -6.74 7.11 29.67
N ASP A 97 -7.69 6.44 29.03
CA ASP A 97 -7.85 4.98 29.09
C ASP A 97 -6.66 4.29 28.41
N TRP A 98 -6.15 4.90 27.33
CA TRP A 98 -4.95 4.44 26.65
C TRP A 98 -3.74 4.42 27.60
N LEU A 99 -3.46 5.56 28.24
CA LEU A 99 -2.30 5.75 29.11
C LEU A 99 -2.37 4.91 30.39
N GLN A 100 -3.55 4.83 31.01
CA GLN A 100 -3.72 4.18 32.30
C GLN A 100 -3.89 2.66 32.20
N THR A 101 -4.51 2.19 31.11
CA THR A 101 -5.01 0.80 31.07
C THR A 101 -4.67 0.09 29.76
N ILE A 102 -5.14 0.60 28.61
CA ILE A 102 -5.19 -0.18 27.37
C ILE A 102 -3.79 -0.54 26.85
N ARG A 103 -2.83 0.41 26.88
CA ARG A 103 -1.46 0.16 26.39
C ARG A 103 -0.69 -0.88 27.22
N HIS A 104 -1.16 -1.17 28.43
CA HIS A 104 -0.53 -2.10 29.38
C HIS A 104 -1.15 -3.49 29.38
N TYR A 105 -2.14 -3.75 28.51
CA TYR A 105 -2.73 -5.08 28.40
C TYR A 105 -1.70 -6.16 27.99
N PRO A 106 -1.84 -7.40 28.51
CA PRO A 106 -0.75 -8.38 28.52
C PRO A 106 -0.58 -9.18 27.23
N ALA A 107 -1.49 -9.07 26.26
CA ALA A 107 -1.33 -9.79 24.99
C ALA A 107 -0.02 -9.38 24.30
N PRO A 108 0.66 -10.30 23.60
CA PRO A 108 1.95 -10.03 22.98
C PRO A 108 1.86 -9.05 21.81
N TRP A 109 0.72 -9.05 21.09
CA TRP A 109 0.41 -8.16 19.96
C TRP A 109 -0.66 -7.14 20.31
N ALA A 110 -0.51 -5.96 19.72
CA ALA A 110 -1.42 -4.84 19.79
C ALA A 110 -1.99 -4.52 18.41
N GLU A 111 -3.16 -3.87 18.38
CA GLU A 111 -3.73 -3.30 17.17
C GLU A 111 -3.91 -1.79 17.28
N LEU A 112 -3.53 -1.07 16.21
CA LEU A 112 -3.83 0.35 16.03
C LEU A 112 -4.62 0.52 14.73
N ALA A 113 -5.81 1.09 14.80
CA ALA A 113 -6.76 1.08 13.69
C ALA A 113 -7.32 2.47 13.38
N THR A 114 -7.36 2.78 12.09
CA THR A 114 -8.12 3.92 11.53
C THR A 114 -9.38 3.43 10.80
N GLU A 115 -10.07 4.29 10.05
CA GLU A 115 -11.19 3.86 9.20
C GLU A 115 -10.74 3.02 8.00
N SER A 116 -9.49 3.16 7.54
CA SER A 116 -9.00 2.56 6.30
C SER A 116 -7.78 1.65 6.46
N ILE A 117 -7.11 1.63 7.62
CA ILE A 117 -5.94 0.77 7.86
C ILE A 117 -5.92 0.23 9.29
N ILE A 118 -5.38 -0.98 9.48
CA ILE A 118 -5.10 -1.59 10.78
C ILE A 118 -3.63 -2.03 10.80
N PHE A 119 -2.93 -1.68 11.88
CA PHE A 119 -1.59 -2.15 12.20
C PHE A 119 -1.66 -3.23 13.26
N THR A 120 -0.99 -4.35 13.04
CA THR A 120 -0.75 -5.39 14.06
C THR A 120 0.75 -5.44 14.36
N VAL A 121 1.13 -5.18 15.60
CA VAL A 121 2.52 -4.90 16.01
C VAL A 121 2.82 -5.48 17.40
N PRO A 122 4.11 -5.63 17.78
CA PRO A 122 4.53 -5.78 19.18
C PRO A 122 3.79 -4.86 20.13
N SER A 123 3.13 -5.44 21.15
CA SER A 123 2.53 -4.66 22.24
C SER A 123 3.57 -3.79 22.93
N GLU A 124 4.83 -4.24 22.99
CA GLU A 124 5.94 -3.42 23.49
C GLU A 124 6.08 -2.10 22.71
N SER A 125 5.94 -2.14 21.38
CA SER A 125 6.10 -0.98 20.51
C SER A 125 5.00 0.08 20.65
N VAL A 126 3.85 -0.26 21.27
CA VAL A 126 2.77 0.71 21.50
C VAL A 126 2.78 1.30 22.91
N ARG A 127 3.56 0.74 23.84
CA ARG A 127 3.58 1.19 25.25
C ARG A 127 4.13 2.61 25.42
N THR A 128 5.05 3.00 24.56
CA THR A 128 5.65 4.35 24.57
C THR A 128 4.78 5.39 23.87
N ILE A 129 3.73 4.98 23.15
CA ILE A 129 2.82 5.91 22.48
C ILE A 129 1.93 6.55 23.54
N GLU A 130 2.03 7.86 23.71
CA GLU A 130 1.22 8.59 24.70
C GLU A 130 -0.16 8.94 24.17
N ASN A 131 -0.24 9.31 22.89
CA ASN A 131 -1.47 9.69 22.23
C ASN A 131 -1.57 9.03 20.84
N PRO A 132 -2.22 7.86 20.73
CA PRO A 132 -2.34 7.16 19.45
C PRO A 132 -3.18 7.95 18.44
N ALA A 133 -4.04 8.89 18.87
CA ALA A 133 -4.89 9.65 17.96
C ALA A 133 -4.09 10.54 17.00
N VAL A 134 -2.93 11.06 17.42
CA VAL A 134 -2.08 11.91 16.57
C VAL A 134 -1.48 11.09 15.42
N LEU A 135 -0.92 9.91 15.74
CA LEU A 135 -0.40 8.97 14.75
C LEU A 135 -1.51 8.47 13.81
N LEU A 136 -2.66 8.08 14.37
CA LEU A 136 -3.77 7.56 13.59
C LEU A 136 -4.39 8.63 12.67
N SER A 137 -4.41 9.89 13.09
CA SER A 137 -4.82 11.01 12.23
C SER A 137 -3.90 11.20 11.03
N PHE A 138 -2.58 11.02 11.20
CA PHE A 138 -1.65 11.01 10.08
C PHE A 138 -1.97 9.87 9.11
N TRP A 139 -2.16 8.64 9.61
CA TRP A 139 -2.47 7.50 8.76
C TRP A 139 -3.83 7.61 8.06
N ASP A 140 -4.84 8.24 8.69
CA ASP A 140 -6.09 8.59 8.01
C ASP A 140 -5.88 9.54 6.83
N LYS A 141 -5.02 10.55 6.98
CA LYS A 141 -4.65 11.46 5.88
C LYS A 141 -3.90 10.72 4.77
N ALA A 142 -2.93 9.88 5.13
CA ALA A 142 -2.18 9.07 4.17
C ALA A 142 -3.09 8.12 3.37
N MET A 143 -4.01 7.42 4.04
CA MET A 143 -4.96 6.53 3.37
C MET A 143 -5.95 7.29 2.48
N ARG A 144 -6.41 8.48 2.88
CA ARG A 144 -7.22 9.34 2.00
C ARG A 144 -6.44 9.78 0.75
N ALA A 145 -5.15 10.07 0.88
CA ALA A 145 -4.29 10.37 -0.26
C ALA A 145 -4.12 9.16 -1.19
N ILE A 146 -3.94 7.96 -0.62
CA ILE A 146 -3.89 6.71 -1.39
C ILE A 146 -5.18 6.49 -2.20
N CYS A 147 -6.34 6.62 -1.55
CA CYS A 147 -7.64 6.52 -2.21
C CYS A 147 -7.81 7.59 -3.30
N LYS A 148 -7.41 8.84 -3.00
CA LYS A 148 -7.49 9.95 -3.95
C LYS A 148 -6.68 9.68 -5.21
N LEU A 149 -5.42 9.26 -5.07
CA LEU A 149 -4.61 8.91 -6.24
C LEU A 149 -5.21 7.73 -6.99
N ALA A 150 -5.67 6.69 -6.27
CA ALA A 150 -6.32 5.53 -6.87
C ALA A 150 -7.70 5.84 -7.49
N ALA A 151 -8.21 7.07 -7.35
CA ALA A 151 -9.56 7.46 -7.73
C ALA A 151 -10.65 6.53 -7.14
N THR A 152 -10.47 6.10 -5.89
CA THR A 152 -11.42 5.28 -5.14
C THR A 152 -12.06 6.04 -3.98
N PRO A 153 -13.26 5.64 -3.51
CA PRO A 153 -13.87 6.24 -2.34
C PRO A 153 -12.98 6.11 -1.09
N ALA A 154 -12.97 7.16 -0.27
CA ALA A 154 -12.40 7.15 1.08
C ALA A 154 -13.52 7.35 2.12
N PRO A 155 -13.52 6.63 3.26
CA PRO A 155 -12.57 5.58 3.62
C PRO A 155 -12.72 4.32 2.75
N LEU A 156 -11.70 3.46 2.75
CA LEU A 156 -11.75 2.18 2.04
C LEU A 156 -12.89 1.31 2.59
N GLN A 157 -13.66 0.68 1.71
CA GLN A 157 -14.73 -0.24 2.11
C GLN A 157 -14.22 -1.41 2.96
N ARG A 158 -13.00 -1.86 2.67
CA ARG A 158 -12.27 -2.84 3.45
C ARG A 158 -10.96 -2.21 3.88
N LYS A 159 -10.73 -2.13 5.18
CA LYS A 159 -9.46 -1.65 5.75
C LYS A 159 -8.30 -2.48 5.20
N GLU A 160 -7.19 -1.82 4.88
CA GLU A 160 -5.92 -2.52 4.69
C GLU A 160 -5.39 -3.02 6.04
N ARG A 161 -4.58 -4.08 6.00
CA ARG A 161 -3.94 -4.63 7.20
C ARG A 161 -2.45 -4.71 6.95
N ILE A 162 -1.67 -4.12 7.86
CA ILE A 162 -0.22 -4.24 7.87
C ILE A 162 0.20 -4.93 9.16
N ILE A 163 0.91 -6.05 9.03
CA ILE A 163 1.38 -6.85 10.16
C ILE A 163 2.91 -6.82 10.18
N ALA A 164 3.48 -6.48 11.33
CA ALA A 164 4.90 -6.61 11.59
C ALA A 164 5.18 -7.98 12.23
N ASP A 165 6.03 -8.79 11.59
CA ASP A 165 6.38 -10.13 12.06
C ASP A 165 7.89 -10.40 11.91
N VAL A 166 8.40 -11.40 12.65
CA VAL A 166 9.75 -11.92 12.48
C VAL A 166 9.85 -12.74 11.21
N GLN A 167 8.80 -13.52 10.88
CA GLN A 167 8.78 -14.41 9.73
C GLN A 167 7.73 -13.97 8.71
N ILE A 168 8.20 -13.52 7.55
CA ILE A 168 7.35 -13.14 6.41
C ILE A 168 7.68 -14.03 5.21
N SER A 169 6.78 -14.11 4.23
CA SER A 169 6.95 -15.05 3.11
C SER A 169 7.98 -14.63 2.06
N ALA A 170 8.31 -13.34 1.97
CA ALA A 170 9.24 -12.82 0.97
C ALA A 170 9.80 -11.45 1.37
N GLY A 171 11.03 -11.18 0.92
CA GLY A 171 11.64 -9.85 0.98
C GLY A 171 11.80 -9.28 2.38
N TRP A 172 11.86 -7.94 2.46
CA TRP A 172 11.80 -7.20 3.74
C TRP A 172 10.37 -6.79 4.11
N MET A 173 9.55 -6.62 3.08
CA MET A 173 8.14 -6.30 3.10
C MET A 173 7.50 -6.89 1.84
N HIS A 174 6.20 -7.20 1.90
CA HIS A 174 5.45 -7.55 0.70
C HIS A 174 3.96 -7.20 0.81
N ALA A 175 3.38 -6.85 -0.33
CA ALA A 175 1.98 -6.55 -0.49
C ALA A 175 1.09 -7.79 -0.35
N GLY A 176 -0.22 -7.54 -0.31
CA GLY A 176 -1.24 -8.56 -0.13
C GLY A 176 -2.28 -8.13 0.90
N TYR A 177 -3.05 -9.12 1.38
CA TYR A 177 -3.96 -8.91 2.48
C TYR A 177 -3.84 -10.07 3.48
N PRO A 178 -3.04 -9.91 4.55
CA PRO A 178 -2.36 -8.67 4.96
C PRO A 178 -1.14 -8.30 4.10
N ILE A 179 -0.74 -7.03 4.17
CA ILE A 179 0.64 -6.58 3.90
C ILE A 179 1.49 -7.05 5.09
N MET A 180 2.63 -7.66 4.82
CA MET A 180 3.54 -8.14 5.87
C MET A 180 4.86 -7.38 5.80
N CYS A 181 5.41 -7.02 6.96
CA CYS A 181 6.71 -6.37 7.08
C CYS A 181 7.53 -6.98 8.22
N HIS A 182 8.85 -6.89 8.13
CA HIS A 182 9.70 -7.27 9.25
C HIS A 182 9.56 -6.31 10.44
N LEU A 183 9.81 -6.82 11.66
CA LEU A 183 9.77 -6.02 12.90
C LEU A 183 10.64 -4.76 12.87
N GLY A 184 11.70 -4.72 12.07
CA GLY A 184 12.52 -3.51 11.89
C GLY A 184 11.76 -2.32 11.31
N SER A 185 10.67 -2.57 10.57
CA SER A 185 9.82 -1.53 9.96
C SER A 185 8.79 -0.95 10.92
N VAL A 186 8.66 -1.46 12.15
CA VAL A 186 7.66 -0.95 13.12
C VAL A 186 7.86 0.55 13.39
N LYS A 187 9.10 1.03 13.33
CA LYS A 187 9.39 2.47 13.47
C LYS A 187 8.74 3.30 12.36
N GLU A 188 8.77 2.81 11.13
CA GLU A 188 8.14 3.45 9.95
C GLU A 188 6.60 3.37 10.00
N MET A 189 6.03 2.57 10.90
CA MET A 189 4.59 2.45 11.16
C MET A 189 4.13 3.36 12.29
N LEU A 190 4.89 3.44 13.40
CA LEU A 190 4.41 3.95 14.68
C LEU A 190 5.11 5.23 15.17
N ASP A 191 6.35 5.48 14.76
CA ASP A 191 7.11 6.65 15.21
C ASP A 191 6.82 7.82 14.26
N LEU A 192 5.86 8.66 14.66
CA LEU A 192 5.41 9.79 13.84
C LEU A 192 6.54 10.79 13.55
N GLU A 193 7.46 11.01 14.47
CA GLU A 193 8.57 11.93 14.26
C GLU A 193 9.57 11.36 13.26
N HIS A 194 9.84 10.06 13.33
CA HIS A 194 10.61 9.37 12.31
C HIS A 194 9.92 9.45 10.93
N ILE A 195 8.61 9.17 10.87
CA ILE A 195 7.83 9.21 9.62
C ILE A 195 7.86 10.60 8.99
N LYS A 196 7.68 11.67 9.77
CA LYS A 196 7.77 13.05 9.27
C LYS A 196 9.17 13.41 8.78
N ALA A 197 10.21 12.90 9.44
CA ALA A 197 11.60 13.25 9.14
C ALA A 197 12.19 12.45 7.97
N LYS A 198 11.83 11.17 7.84
CA LYS A 198 12.45 10.21 6.91
C LYS A 198 11.47 9.60 5.91
N GLY A 199 10.17 9.75 6.14
CA GLY A 199 9.13 9.13 5.32
C GLY A 199 8.82 7.71 5.74
N THR A 200 8.01 7.05 4.93
CA THR A 200 7.55 5.66 5.13
C THR A 200 7.40 4.97 3.77
N TRP A 201 8.50 5.00 3.00
CA TRP A 201 8.53 4.55 1.61
C TRP A 201 8.06 3.12 1.47
N GLY A 202 8.64 2.19 2.24
CA GLY A 202 8.29 0.77 2.18
C GLY A 202 6.78 0.52 2.36
N LEU A 203 6.17 1.05 3.42
CA LEU A 203 4.74 0.85 3.65
C LEU A 203 3.87 1.43 2.54
N THR A 204 4.19 2.64 2.07
CA THR A 204 3.42 3.28 0.98
C THR A 204 3.62 2.61 -0.37
N HIS A 205 4.77 1.99 -0.61
CA HIS A 205 5.06 1.16 -1.78
C HIS A 205 4.15 -0.08 -1.80
N GLU A 206 4.05 -0.82 -0.69
CA GLU A 206 3.16 -1.99 -0.61
C GLU A 206 1.67 -1.63 -0.67
N LEU A 207 1.29 -0.51 -0.06
CA LEU A 207 -0.07 0.02 -0.20
C LEU A 207 -0.37 0.38 -1.66
N GLY A 208 0.64 0.88 -2.40
CA GLY A 208 0.59 1.14 -3.83
C GLY A 208 0.38 -0.13 -4.66
N HIS A 209 1.05 -1.23 -4.32
CA HIS A 209 0.79 -2.53 -4.95
C HIS A 209 -0.68 -2.95 -4.79
N ASN A 210 -1.30 -2.73 -3.63
CA ASN A 210 -2.73 -3.02 -3.45
C ASN A 210 -3.66 -2.12 -4.29
N GLN A 211 -3.17 -1.00 -4.83
CA GLN A 211 -3.91 -0.11 -5.74
C GLN A 211 -3.68 -0.39 -7.22
N GLN A 212 -2.66 -1.15 -7.57
CA GLN A 212 -2.41 -1.60 -8.94
C GLN A 212 -3.61 -2.40 -9.48
N ARG A 213 -3.85 -2.29 -10.78
CA ARG A 213 -4.95 -2.99 -11.47
C ARG A 213 -4.45 -3.51 -12.81
N SER A 214 -4.82 -4.75 -13.09
CA SER A 214 -4.45 -5.45 -14.32
C SER A 214 -4.84 -4.72 -15.61
N GLY A 215 -5.80 -3.79 -15.56
CA GLY A 215 -6.21 -2.98 -16.71
C GLY A 215 -5.12 -2.01 -17.20
N TRP A 216 -4.30 -1.47 -16.30
CA TRP A 216 -3.25 -0.50 -16.64
C TRP A 216 -1.84 -0.95 -16.25
N ASP A 217 -1.69 -2.16 -15.72
CA ASP A 217 -0.39 -2.76 -15.51
C ASP A 217 0.11 -3.48 -16.78
N PHE A 218 1.38 -3.26 -17.10
CA PHE A 218 2.09 -3.83 -18.24
C PHE A 218 3.15 -4.81 -17.72
N HIS A 219 2.73 -5.97 -17.22
CA HIS A 219 3.63 -6.97 -16.66
C HIS A 219 4.64 -7.47 -17.72
N PRO A 220 5.95 -7.61 -17.40
CA PRO A 220 6.57 -7.47 -16.08
C PRO A 220 7.05 -6.05 -15.73
N HIS A 221 6.93 -5.10 -16.64
CA HIS A 221 7.57 -3.78 -16.55
C HIS A 221 7.07 -2.93 -15.38
N THR A 222 5.75 -2.88 -15.16
CA THR A 222 5.15 -1.93 -14.23
C THR A 222 5.00 -2.46 -12.81
N SER A 223 5.19 -3.77 -12.58
CA SER A 223 4.88 -4.43 -11.30
C SER A 223 5.54 -3.72 -10.11
N GLU A 224 6.85 -3.47 -10.18
CA GLU A 224 7.63 -2.76 -9.14
C GLU A 224 7.82 -1.27 -9.45
N ALA A 225 7.11 -0.74 -10.44
CA ALA A 225 7.26 0.65 -10.89
C ALA A 225 6.05 1.50 -10.51
N THR A 226 4.85 1.15 -10.97
CA THR A 226 3.66 2.01 -10.81
C THR A 226 3.17 2.05 -9.37
N CYS A 227 3.44 1.02 -8.56
CA CYS A 227 3.21 1.05 -7.10
C CYS A 227 3.90 2.24 -6.42
N ASN A 228 5.08 2.65 -6.92
CA ASN A 228 5.82 3.80 -6.38
C ASN A 228 5.14 5.15 -6.63
N LEU A 229 4.14 5.25 -7.53
CA LEU A 229 3.38 6.48 -7.69
C LEU A 229 2.67 6.87 -6.39
N TRP A 230 2.16 5.89 -5.64
CA TRP A 230 1.55 6.11 -4.33
C TRP A 230 2.58 6.52 -3.28
N ALA A 231 3.77 5.90 -3.29
CA ALA A 231 4.85 6.30 -2.41
C ALA A 231 5.24 7.77 -2.66
N VAL A 232 5.50 8.16 -3.91
CA VAL A 232 5.80 9.55 -4.26
C VAL A 232 4.65 10.49 -3.85
N TYR A 233 3.40 10.14 -4.18
CA TYR A 233 2.23 10.96 -3.88
C TYR A 233 2.06 11.24 -2.38
N VAL A 234 2.17 10.22 -1.53
CA VAL A 234 2.06 10.38 -0.07
C VAL A 234 3.21 11.23 0.47
N HIS A 235 4.43 11.02 -0.03
CA HIS A 235 5.59 11.80 0.43
C HIS A 235 5.44 13.29 0.07
N GLU A 236 5.01 13.60 -1.14
CA GLU A 236 4.87 15.00 -1.58
C GLU A 236 3.64 15.69 -0.99
N GLU A 237 2.48 15.05 -1.04
CA GLU A 237 1.20 15.71 -0.74
C GLU A 237 0.78 15.60 0.73
N VAL A 238 1.31 14.62 1.47
CA VAL A 238 0.94 14.40 2.88
C VAL A 238 2.11 14.71 3.81
N LEU A 239 3.31 14.24 3.49
CA LEU A 239 4.49 14.43 4.34
C LEU A 239 5.24 15.73 4.03
N GLY A 240 5.01 16.35 2.86
CA GLY A 240 5.79 17.51 2.41
C GLY A 240 7.27 17.19 2.17
N ILE A 241 7.60 15.90 1.98
CA ILE A 241 8.95 15.43 1.68
C ILE A 241 9.11 15.42 0.16
N PRO A 242 10.02 16.22 -0.42
CA PRO A 242 10.24 16.20 -1.85
C PRO A 242 10.84 14.85 -2.27
N ARG A 243 10.44 14.33 -3.44
CA ARG A 243 10.80 12.96 -3.88
C ARG A 243 12.30 12.63 -3.84
N HIS A 244 13.16 13.60 -4.10
CA HIS A 244 14.62 13.41 -4.07
C HIS A 244 15.19 13.17 -2.66
N LYS A 245 14.41 13.49 -1.60
CA LYS A 245 14.70 13.15 -0.20
C LYS A 245 13.95 11.91 0.27
N ALA A 246 12.90 11.51 -0.44
CA ALA A 246 12.07 10.36 -0.09
C ALA A 246 12.73 9.03 -0.47
N HIS A 247 13.48 8.98 -1.58
CA HIS A 247 14.17 7.76 -2.01
C HIS A 247 15.48 8.06 -2.78
N ASN A 248 16.51 7.22 -2.59
CA ASN A 248 17.82 7.42 -3.19
C ASN A 248 17.81 7.36 -4.73
N ASP A 249 17.04 6.43 -5.33
CA ASP A 249 16.86 6.34 -6.79
C ASP A 249 16.16 7.54 -7.43
N LEU A 250 15.55 8.41 -6.61
CA LEU A 250 14.88 9.63 -7.04
C LEU A 250 15.74 10.88 -6.85
N GLN A 251 16.99 10.74 -6.40
CA GLN A 251 17.95 11.84 -6.43
C GLN A 251 18.20 12.28 -7.89
N PRO A 252 18.26 13.59 -8.18
CA PRO A 252 18.35 14.09 -9.56
C PRO A 252 19.46 13.43 -10.38
N LYS A 253 20.67 13.29 -9.80
CA LYS A 253 21.82 12.64 -10.45
C LYS A 253 21.53 11.19 -10.86
N GLN A 254 20.84 10.43 -10.01
CA GLN A 254 20.50 9.04 -10.30
C GLN A 254 19.43 8.94 -11.40
N ARG A 255 18.42 9.81 -11.36
CA ARG A 255 17.36 9.87 -12.38
C ARG A 255 17.94 10.20 -13.76
N VAL A 256 18.79 11.22 -13.84
CA VAL A 256 19.49 11.63 -15.06
C VAL A 256 20.31 10.49 -15.64
N LYS A 257 21.20 9.91 -14.82
CA LYS A 257 22.06 8.79 -15.24
C LYS A 257 21.24 7.62 -15.77
N LYS A 258 20.11 7.32 -15.13
CA LYS A 258 19.20 6.23 -15.50
C LYS A 258 18.55 6.47 -16.87
N ILE A 259 18.02 7.67 -17.10
CA ILE A 259 17.43 8.05 -18.40
C ILE A 259 18.49 8.03 -19.49
N GLU A 260 19.66 8.63 -19.24
CA GLU A 260 20.78 8.68 -20.18
C GLU A 260 21.23 7.27 -20.60
N GLN A 261 21.46 6.38 -19.62
CA GLN A 261 21.86 5.00 -19.88
C GLN A 261 20.80 4.24 -20.68
N TYR A 262 19.52 4.41 -20.33
CA TYR A 262 18.42 3.76 -21.03
C TYR A 262 18.34 4.20 -22.51
N VAL A 263 18.41 5.51 -22.76
CA VAL A 263 18.36 6.06 -24.12
C VAL A 263 19.59 5.66 -24.94
N ARG A 264 20.81 5.72 -24.36
CA ARG A 264 22.04 5.29 -25.04
C ARG A 264 22.02 3.82 -25.43
N ASN A 265 21.32 2.98 -24.66
CA ASN A 265 21.14 1.57 -24.96
C ASN A 265 20.00 1.30 -25.96
N GLY A 266 19.47 2.35 -26.60
CA GLY A 266 18.46 2.26 -27.66
C GLY A 266 17.02 2.30 -27.16
N ALA A 267 16.78 2.71 -25.91
CA ALA A 267 15.44 2.76 -25.30
C ALA A 267 14.64 1.45 -25.50
N LYS A 268 15.31 0.32 -25.29
CA LYS A 268 14.73 -1.01 -25.49
C LYS A 268 13.66 -1.30 -24.44
N LEU A 269 12.48 -1.74 -24.86
CA LEU A 269 11.35 -1.93 -23.94
C LEU A 269 11.65 -3.00 -22.87
N GLU A 270 12.43 -4.03 -23.20
CA GLU A 270 12.86 -5.06 -22.24
C GLU A 270 13.70 -4.52 -21.07
N GLU A 271 14.33 -3.36 -21.21
CA GLU A 271 15.09 -2.67 -20.15
C GLU A 271 14.24 -1.61 -19.41
N TRP A 272 13.02 -1.37 -19.87
CA TRP A 272 12.07 -0.46 -19.23
C TRP A 272 11.42 -1.14 -18.01
N LYS A 273 12.12 -1.17 -16.88
CA LYS A 273 11.71 -1.88 -15.65
C LYS A 273 11.90 -1.01 -14.41
N ILE A 274 11.11 -1.28 -13.36
CA ILE A 274 11.23 -0.70 -12.01
C ILE A 274 11.41 0.83 -12.05
N TRP A 275 12.61 1.33 -11.76
CA TRP A 275 12.91 2.75 -11.69
C TRP A 275 12.93 3.43 -13.05
N THR A 276 13.44 2.77 -14.09
CA THR A 276 13.44 3.31 -15.47
C THR A 276 12.01 3.45 -15.96
N CYS A 277 11.17 2.44 -15.64
CA CYS A 277 9.74 2.47 -15.91
C CYS A 277 9.05 3.62 -15.17
N LEU A 278 9.34 3.80 -13.88
CA LEU A 278 8.78 4.88 -13.07
C LEU A 278 9.11 6.28 -13.63
N GLU A 279 10.30 6.51 -14.18
CA GLU A 279 10.68 7.82 -14.75
C GLU A 279 9.70 8.32 -15.82
N THR A 280 9.17 7.44 -16.67
CA THR A 280 8.17 7.81 -17.68
C THR A 280 6.94 8.44 -17.02
N TYR A 281 6.45 7.86 -15.92
CA TYR A 281 5.31 8.39 -15.21
C TYR A 281 5.65 9.65 -14.40
N LEU A 282 6.86 9.73 -13.82
CA LEU A 282 7.31 10.92 -13.10
C LEU A 282 7.46 12.13 -14.01
N GLN A 283 7.95 11.96 -15.24
CA GLN A 283 8.03 13.04 -16.22
C GLN A 283 6.64 13.54 -16.66
N LEU A 284 5.68 12.63 -16.83
CA LEU A 284 4.28 13.01 -17.06
C LEU A 284 3.71 13.79 -15.86
N GLN A 285 4.00 13.34 -14.64
CA GLN A 285 3.56 14.02 -13.43
C GLN A 285 4.23 15.39 -13.28
N GLU A 286 5.51 15.54 -13.63
CA GLU A 286 6.21 16.82 -13.60
C GLU A 286 5.67 17.80 -14.64
N GLY A 287 5.30 17.30 -15.83
CA GLY A 287 4.74 18.11 -16.91
C GLY A 287 3.27 18.52 -16.70
N PHE A 288 2.45 17.66 -16.08
CA PHE A 288 1.00 17.84 -16.06
C PHE A 288 0.34 17.74 -14.67
N GLY A 289 1.11 17.43 -13.63
CA GLY A 289 0.64 17.24 -12.26
C GLY A 289 -0.11 15.92 -12.02
N TRP A 290 -0.68 15.78 -10.83
CA TRP A 290 -1.38 14.55 -10.40
C TRP A 290 -2.82 14.43 -10.90
N LYS A 291 -3.46 15.54 -11.28
CA LYS A 291 -4.88 15.55 -11.69
C LYS A 291 -5.16 14.64 -12.89
N PRO A 292 -4.36 14.63 -13.97
CA PRO A 292 -4.57 13.70 -15.09
C PRO A 292 -4.47 12.23 -14.69
N PHE A 293 -3.56 11.86 -13.77
CA PHE A 293 -3.45 10.49 -13.26
C PHE A 293 -4.73 10.05 -12.53
N ILE A 294 -5.24 10.90 -11.64
CA ILE A 294 -6.48 10.61 -10.90
C ILE A 294 -7.65 10.43 -11.88
N GLN A 295 -7.76 11.31 -12.88
CA GLN A 295 -8.82 11.19 -13.88
C GLN A 295 -8.68 9.93 -14.72
N LEU A 296 -7.46 9.61 -15.15
CA LEU A 296 -7.17 8.40 -15.91
C LEU A 296 -7.54 7.12 -15.13
N PHE A 297 -7.13 7.01 -13.87
CA PHE A 297 -7.49 5.85 -13.03
C PHE A 297 -9.00 5.77 -12.80
N SER A 298 -9.70 6.91 -12.68
CA SER A 298 -11.17 6.95 -12.64
C SER A 298 -11.80 6.42 -13.92
N ASP A 299 -11.24 6.78 -15.09
CA ASP A 299 -11.75 6.36 -16.39
C ASP A 299 -11.54 4.86 -16.60
N TYR A 300 -10.36 4.33 -16.29
CA TYR A 300 -10.11 2.90 -16.33
C TYR A 300 -11.05 2.10 -15.43
N GLN A 301 -11.39 2.60 -14.24
CA GLN A 301 -12.34 1.92 -13.34
C GLN A 301 -13.76 1.83 -13.90
N LYS A 302 -14.13 2.67 -14.87
CA LYS A 302 -15.42 2.63 -15.57
C LYS A 302 -15.38 1.70 -16.79
N MET A 303 -14.20 1.24 -17.22
CA MET A 303 -14.05 0.38 -18.37
C MET A 303 -14.37 -1.08 -18.01
N THR A 304 -15.18 -1.73 -18.85
CA THR A 304 -15.56 -3.13 -18.67
C THR A 304 -14.78 -4.10 -19.56
N LYS A 305 -14.14 -3.58 -20.61
CA LYS A 305 -13.33 -4.35 -21.56
C LYS A 305 -12.00 -3.64 -21.77
N ILE A 306 -10.93 -4.26 -21.28
CA ILE A 306 -9.56 -3.81 -21.47
C ILE A 306 -8.77 -4.99 -22.03
N SER A 307 -7.95 -4.76 -23.06
CA SER A 307 -7.10 -5.79 -23.63
C SER A 307 -6.14 -6.34 -22.56
N LYS A 308 -5.77 -7.62 -22.68
CA LYS A 308 -4.72 -8.22 -21.84
C LYS A 308 -3.33 -8.02 -22.44
N ASP A 309 -3.26 -7.71 -23.74
CA ASP A 309 -2.01 -7.47 -24.44
C ASP A 309 -1.37 -6.14 -24.01
N ASN A 310 -0.06 -6.14 -23.79
CA ASN A 310 0.65 -4.95 -23.30
C ASN A 310 0.74 -3.85 -24.37
N SER A 311 0.90 -4.20 -25.64
CA SER A 311 0.97 -3.21 -26.72
C SER A 311 -0.34 -2.44 -26.81
N ASP A 312 -1.47 -3.16 -26.79
CA ASP A 312 -2.80 -2.54 -26.76
C ASP A 312 -2.98 -1.63 -25.54
N LYS A 313 -2.57 -2.10 -24.36
CA LYS A 313 -2.70 -1.32 -23.12
C LYS A 313 -1.84 -0.06 -23.12
N MET A 314 -0.60 -0.13 -23.61
CA MET A 314 0.29 1.02 -23.75
C MET A 314 -0.27 2.06 -24.73
N ASN A 315 -0.81 1.61 -25.86
CA ASN A 315 -1.49 2.47 -26.82
C ASN A 315 -2.74 3.12 -26.22
N LEU A 316 -3.56 2.36 -25.48
CA LEU A 316 -4.72 2.88 -24.76
C LEU A 316 -4.32 3.92 -23.70
N TRP A 317 -3.29 3.64 -22.91
CA TRP A 317 -2.78 4.57 -21.91
C TRP A 317 -2.29 5.88 -22.55
N ALA A 318 -1.48 5.77 -23.61
CA ALA A 318 -0.98 6.93 -24.33
C ALA A 318 -2.10 7.79 -24.90
N LYS A 319 -3.14 7.15 -25.46
CA LYS A 319 -4.33 7.82 -25.96
C LYS A 319 -5.09 8.54 -24.85
N LEU A 320 -5.50 7.82 -23.81
CA LEU A 320 -6.31 8.39 -22.72
C LEU A 320 -5.56 9.51 -22.00
N PHE A 321 -4.27 9.33 -21.70
CA PHE A 321 -3.50 10.38 -21.03
C PHE A 321 -3.38 11.63 -21.93
N SER A 322 -3.11 11.46 -23.21
CA SER A 322 -3.07 12.57 -24.20
C SER A 322 -4.40 13.32 -24.27
N GLU A 323 -5.52 12.60 -24.25
CA GLU A 323 -6.87 13.17 -24.22
C GLU A 323 -7.12 13.96 -22.93
N GLN A 324 -6.60 13.50 -21.79
CA GLN A 324 -6.74 14.21 -20.51
C GLN A 324 -5.95 15.53 -20.49
N VAL A 325 -4.73 15.53 -21.03
CA VAL A 325 -3.86 16.73 -21.02
C VAL A 325 -4.02 17.62 -22.26
N LYS A 326 -4.80 17.17 -23.25
CA LYS A 326 -5.00 17.85 -24.54
C LYS A 326 -3.68 18.16 -25.23
N ARG A 327 -2.77 17.17 -25.27
CA ARG A 327 -1.47 17.25 -25.94
C ARG A 327 -1.19 15.97 -26.70
N ASN A 328 -0.48 16.08 -27.82
CA ASN A 328 0.05 14.92 -28.52
C ASN A 328 1.26 14.38 -27.74
N LEU A 329 1.08 13.26 -27.03
CA LEU A 329 2.15 12.58 -26.29
C LEU A 329 2.76 11.40 -27.04
N ALA A 330 2.32 11.10 -28.28
CA ALA A 330 2.89 9.99 -29.05
C ALA A 330 4.43 10.09 -29.17
N PRO A 331 5.04 11.26 -29.48
CA PRO A 331 6.50 11.37 -29.55
C PRO A 331 7.22 11.10 -28.22
N PHE A 332 6.57 11.42 -27.09
CA PHE A 332 7.10 11.16 -25.75
C PHE A 332 7.12 9.65 -25.45
N PHE A 333 6.00 8.95 -25.65
CA PHE A 333 5.93 7.51 -25.38
C PHE A 333 6.83 6.71 -26.34
N GLN A 334 6.91 7.10 -27.61
CA GLN A 334 7.85 6.49 -28.57
C GLN A 334 9.31 6.70 -28.16
N ALA A 335 9.66 7.85 -27.57
CA ALA A 335 11.01 8.08 -27.04
C ALA A 335 11.35 7.19 -25.84
N TRP A 336 10.34 6.74 -25.10
CA TRP A 336 10.45 5.74 -24.04
C TRP A 336 10.37 4.29 -24.54
N GLY A 337 10.42 4.07 -25.86
CA GLY A 337 10.41 2.73 -26.45
C GLY A 337 9.04 2.05 -26.48
N TRP A 338 7.95 2.78 -26.19
CA TRP A 338 6.61 2.19 -26.25
C TRP A 338 6.20 1.96 -27.72
N PRO A 339 5.52 0.83 -28.04
CA PRO A 339 5.11 0.47 -29.40
C PRO A 339 3.84 1.24 -29.81
N ILE A 340 3.89 2.57 -29.81
CA ILE A 340 2.77 3.40 -30.23
C ILE A 340 2.53 3.20 -31.73
N THR A 341 1.35 2.70 -32.06
CA THR A 341 0.95 2.39 -33.43
C THR A 341 0.76 3.66 -34.27
N ASP A 342 0.87 3.53 -35.59
CA ASP A 342 0.60 4.63 -36.53
C ASP A 342 -0.83 5.15 -36.39
N LYS A 343 -1.79 4.25 -36.15
CA LYS A 343 -3.19 4.61 -35.91
C LYS A 343 -3.32 5.55 -34.71
N VAL A 344 -2.75 5.19 -33.56
CA VAL A 344 -2.81 6.04 -32.36
C VAL A 344 -2.03 7.33 -32.57
N SER A 345 -0.87 7.28 -33.22
CA SER A 345 -0.09 8.48 -33.57
C SER A 345 -0.89 9.45 -34.44
N GLN A 346 -1.64 8.94 -35.43
CA GLN A 346 -2.49 9.73 -36.30
C GLN A 346 -3.68 10.31 -35.53
N GLU A 347 -4.36 9.54 -34.69
CA GLU A 347 -5.44 10.04 -33.83
C GLU A 347 -4.95 11.20 -32.94
N LEU A 348 -3.77 11.04 -32.33
CA LEU A 348 -3.17 12.03 -31.43
C LEU A 348 -2.58 13.25 -32.14
N SER A 349 -2.31 13.17 -33.45
CA SER A 349 -1.80 14.30 -34.24
C SER A 349 -2.74 15.50 -34.30
N SER A 350 -4.02 15.30 -33.98
CA SER A 350 -5.01 16.37 -33.85
C SER A 350 -4.80 17.27 -32.62
N PHE A 351 -4.08 16.79 -31.59
CA PHE A 351 -3.75 17.59 -30.42
C PHE A 351 -2.48 18.42 -30.66
N PRO A 352 -2.36 19.60 -30.01
CA PRO A 352 -1.14 20.38 -30.07
C PRO A 352 0.04 19.60 -29.46
N GLU A 353 1.22 19.81 -30.04
CA GLU A 353 2.45 19.20 -29.58
C GLU A 353 2.75 19.56 -28.10
N TRP A 354 3.27 18.60 -27.34
CA TRP A 354 3.88 18.90 -26.04
C TRP A 354 5.29 19.49 -26.25
N LYS A 355 5.38 20.82 -26.24
CA LYS A 355 6.64 21.53 -26.49
C LYS A 355 7.69 21.24 -25.43
N GLU A 356 7.27 21.14 -24.17
CA GLU A 356 8.09 20.89 -22.99
C GLU A 356 8.41 19.39 -22.78
N ASN A 357 8.22 18.55 -23.81
CA ASN A 357 8.54 17.13 -23.75
C ASN A 357 10.03 16.91 -23.37
N PRO A 358 10.32 16.38 -22.17
CA PRO A 358 11.70 16.25 -21.68
C PRO A 358 12.53 15.23 -22.46
N MET A 359 11.88 14.36 -23.25
CA MET A 359 12.58 13.35 -24.06
C MET A 359 13.12 13.88 -25.38
N LYS A 360 12.80 15.12 -25.78
CA LYS A 360 13.38 15.75 -26.98
C LYS A 360 14.89 15.94 -26.84
N GLU A 361 15.33 16.45 -25.69
CA GLU A 361 16.74 16.71 -25.40
C GLU A 361 17.61 15.45 -25.49
N TRP A 362 17.07 14.31 -25.03
CA TRP A 362 17.75 13.02 -25.06
C TRP A 362 17.91 12.44 -26.47
N LYS A 363 16.95 12.71 -27.37
CA LYS A 363 17.05 12.31 -28.78
C LYS A 363 18.04 13.16 -29.56
N GLU A 364 18.10 14.46 -29.26
CA GLU A 364 18.90 15.42 -30.00
C GLU A 364 20.36 15.50 -29.49
N ASN A 365 20.61 15.23 -28.21
CA ASN A 365 21.94 15.32 -27.60
C ASN A 365 22.18 14.24 -26.51
N PRO A 366 22.48 12.98 -26.89
CA PRO A 366 22.68 11.87 -25.94
C PRO A 366 23.94 12.00 -25.04
N VAL A 367 24.62 13.15 -25.03
CA VAL A 367 25.89 13.40 -24.29
C VAL A 367 25.85 14.70 -23.47
N LYS A 368 24.73 15.43 -23.41
CA LYS A 368 24.66 16.64 -22.57
C LYS A 368 24.35 16.30 -21.11
N GLU A 369 25.14 16.89 -20.21
CA GLU A 369 24.91 16.90 -18.77
C GLU A 369 23.55 17.58 -18.50
N TYR A 370 22.52 16.78 -18.23
CA TYR A 370 21.18 17.30 -17.93
C TYR A 370 21.23 18.08 -16.60
N MET A 371 20.98 19.39 -16.67
CA MET A 371 20.66 20.20 -15.51
C MET A 371 19.15 20.11 -15.27
N PRO A 372 18.68 19.64 -14.10
CA PRO A 372 17.26 19.65 -13.79
C PRO A 372 16.74 21.07 -13.94
N ALA A 373 15.74 21.26 -14.81
CA ALA A 373 14.98 22.49 -14.82
C ALA A 373 14.55 22.76 -13.37
N GLN A 374 14.93 23.92 -12.84
CA GLN A 374 14.42 24.44 -11.57
C GLN A 374 12.91 24.64 -11.73
N LEU A 375 12.12 23.57 -11.58
CA LEU A 375 10.68 23.63 -11.62
C LEU A 375 10.15 23.45 -10.20
N CYS A 376 9.54 24.55 -9.74
CA CYS A 376 8.84 24.78 -8.48
C CYS A 376 9.67 24.99 -7.20
N ALA A 377 10.53 26.01 -7.22
CA ALA A 377 10.58 26.99 -6.12
C ALA A 377 9.95 28.32 -6.58
N ARG A 378 8.62 28.31 -6.83
CA ARG A 378 7.84 29.54 -7.02
C ARG A 378 6.48 29.37 -6.37
N LYS A 379 6.46 29.44 -5.02
CA LYS A 379 5.30 29.89 -4.24
C LYS A 379 5.58 30.08 -2.74
N ILE A 380 6.73 30.65 -2.35
CA ILE A 380 6.91 31.23 -1.00
C ILE A 380 7.89 32.40 -1.13
N GLU A 381 7.49 33.49 -1.77
CA GLU A 381 8.17 34.80 -1.67
C GLU A 381 7.35 35.84 -2.44
N SER A 382 6.14 36.11 -1.96
CA SER A 382 5.42 37.35 -2.28
C SER A 382 4.29 37.56 -1.28
N ASP A 383 4.65 37.77 -0.01
CA ASP A 383 3.79 38.44 0.98
C ASP A 383 4.70 38.94 2.11
N THR A 384 5.32 40.09 1.86
CA THR A 384 5.87 41.10 2.78
C THR A 384 6.65 42.06 1.86
N GLY A 385 6.01 43.02 1.20
CA GLY A 385 5.49 44.19 1.86
C GLY A 385 6.62 45.20 2.11
N THR A 386 7.00 45.99 1.11
CA THR A 386 7.02 47.46 1.13
C THR A 386 7.83 48.02 -0.04
N CYS A 387 7.13 48.81 -0.84
CA CYS A 387 7.70 49.71 -1.83
C CYS A 387 8.27 50.93 -1.09
N ARG A 388 9.56 51.25 -1.28
CA ARG A 388 10.06 52.62 -1.17
C ARG A 388 10.98 52.91 -2.33
N ARG A 389 10.59 53.93 -3.08
CA ARG A 389 11.40 54.68 -4.05
C ARG A 389 12.45 55.48 -3.29
N GLU A 390 13.68 55.46 -3.78
CA GLU A 390 14.44 56.65 -4.21
C GLU A 390 15.49 56.20 -5.23
#